data_AF-A0A6N8TL34-F1
#
_entry.id   AF-A0A6N8TL34-F1
#
_cell.length_a   1.000
_cell.length_b   1.000
_cell.length_c   1.000
_cell.angle_alpha   90.00
_cell.angle_beta   90.00
_cell.angle_gamma   90.00
#
_symmetry.space_group_name_H-M   'P 1'
#
loop_
_entity.id
_entity.type
_entity.pdbx_description
1 polymer ?
#
loop_
_entity_poly.entity_id
_entity_poly.type
_entity_poly.pdbx_seq_one_letter_code
_entity_poly.pdbx_strand_id
1 'polypeptide(L)'
;FKASSSGAYPGKSVDLEALIVEAGIDPKVFVTTPRWCGSIRYTAGQLRELGLQVGFEPLEEEHPHPANPYHGEVWGDFNKEQQKQLRARAAWYVTMDGVFILEQMAKAE
;
A
#
# COMPACT_ATOMS: atom_id res chain seq x y z
N PHE A 1 4.16 -11.52 16.59
CA PHE A 1 3.03 -10.59 16.56
C PHE A 1 2.21 -10.98 15.36
N LYS A 2 0.95 -11.40 15.55
CA LYS A 2 0.05 -11.73 14.44
C LYS A 2 -0.88 -10.55 14.33
N ALA A 3 -0.69 -9.72 13.31
CA ALA A 3 -1.62 -8.65 13.05
C ALA A 3 -2.84 -9.26 12.35
N SER A 4 -4.00 -8.82 12.77
CA SER A 4 -5.29 -9.24 12.24
C SER A 4 -5.90 -8.00 11.62
N SER A 5 -6.47 -8.16 10.42
CA SER A 5 -7.35 -7.16 9.79
C SER A 5 -8.58 -6.81 10.66
N SER A 6 -8.77 -7.55 11.77
CA SER A 6 -9.72 -7.25 12.85
C SER A 6 -9.00 -7.14 14.21
N GLY A 7 -9.01 -5.95 14.80
CA GLY A 7 -8.38 -5.66 16.09
C GLY A 7 -8.38 -4.17 16.40
N ALA A 8 -7.89 -3.76 17.57
CA ALA A 8 -7.86 -2.35 17.96
C ALA A 8 -6.91 -1.47 17.10
N TYR A 9 -5.98 -2.09 16.36
CA TYR A 9 -5.02 -1.45 15.47
C TYR A 9 -4.87 -2.27 14.17
N PRO A 10 -5.86 -2.25 13.26
CA PRO A 10 -5.78 -3.00 12.02
C PRO A 10 -4.70 -2.38 11.12
N GLY A 11 -3.70 -3.17 10.72
CA GLY A 11 -2.72 -2.71 9.76
C GLY A 11 -3.32 -2.61 8.34
N LYS A 12 -2.52 -2.07 7.42
CA LYS A 12 -2.89 -1.92 6.02
C LYS A 12 -2.00 -2.81 5.18
N SER A 13 -2.62 -3.79 4.54
CA SER A 13 -2.00 -4.68 3.56
C SER A 13 -1.34 -3.88 2.43
N VAL A 14 -0.11 -4.27 2.09
CA VAL A 14 0.67 -3.70 0.99
C VAL A 14 1.44 -4.80 0.27
N ASP A 15 1.78 -4.56 -0.99
CA ASP A 15 2.74 -5.37 -1.74
C ASP A 15 4.13 -4.74 -1.68
N LEU A 16 5.14 -5.54 -1.35
CA LEU A 16 6.53 -5.06 -1.25
C LEU A 16 7.22 -5.12 -2.61
N GLU A 17 7.15 -4.00 -3.34
CA GLU A 17 7.69 -3.85 -4.71
C GLU A 17 9.11 -4.42 -4.88
N ALA A 18 10.03 -4.13 -3.95
CA ALA A 18 11.42 -4.59 -4.03
C ALA A 18 11.54 -6.12 -4.10
N LEU A 19 10.74 -6.85 -3.31
CA LEU A 19 10.75 -8.32 -3.30
C LEU A 19 10.16 -8.89 -4.58
N ILE A 20 9.13 -8.24 -5.13
CA ILE A 20 8.50 -8.64 -6.39
C ILE A 20 9.49 -8.47 -7.56
N VAL A 21 10.18 -7.32 -7.60
CA VAL A 21 11.20 -7.04 -8.63
C VAL A 21 12.38 -8.00 -8.51
N GLU A 22 12.84 -8.30 -7.30
CA GLU A 22 13.93 -9.26 -7.06
C GLU A 22 13.57 -10.67 -7.55
N ALA A 23 12.29 -11.06 -7.46
CA ALA A 23 11.78 -12.30 -8.02
C ALA A 23 11.66 -12.28 -9.57
N GLY A 24 12.02 -11.18 -10.23
CA GLY A 24 11.94 -11.03 -11.69
C GLY A 24 10.51 -10.84 -12.21
N ILE A 25 9.58 -10.45 -11.34
CA ILE A 25 8.17 -10.25 -11.69
C ILE A 25 7.91 -8.75 -11.89
N ASP A 26 7.04 -8.38 -12.83
CA ASP A 26 6.54 -7.01 -12.94
C ASP A 26 5.45 -6.77 -11.88
N PRO A 27 5.70 -6.00 -10.80
CA PRO A 27 4.71 -5.71 -9.76
C PRO A 27 3.41 -5.07 -10.27
N LYS A 28 3.42 -4.44 -11.45
CA LYS A 28 2.19 -3.87 -12.02
C LYS A 28 1.14 -4.94 -12.30
N VAL A 29 1.53 -6.18 -12.59
CA VAL A 29 0.58 -7.28 -12.89
C VAL A 29 -0.39 -7.56 -11.72
N PHE A 30 0.02 -7.28 -10.48
CA PHE A 30 -0.81 -7.47 -9.29
C PHE A 30 -1.84 -6.34 -9.09
N VAL A 31 -1.69 -5.23 -9.81
CA VAL A 31 -2.47 -4.01 -9.58
C VAL A 31 -3.17 -3.44 -10.83
N THR A 32 -2.94 -3.98 -12.04
CA THR A 32 -3.43 -3.42 -13.32
C THR A 32 -4.72 -4.02 -13.90
N THR A 33 -5.27 -5.11 -13.37
CA THR A 33 -6.37 -5.84 -14.06
C THR A 33 -7.35 -6.45 -13.04
N PRO A 34 -8.67 -6.33 -13.27
CA PRO A 34 -9.59 -5.75 -12.30
C PRO A 34 -9.60 -6.45 -10.94
N ARG A 35 -9.19 -5.72 -9.89
CA ARG A 35 -9.58 -5.98 -8.50
C ARG A 35 -9.69 -4.70 -7.65
N TRP A 36 -8.98 -3.62 -8.00
CA TRP A 36 -8.95 -2.38 -7.22
C TRP A 36 -9.13 -1.13 -8.10
N CYS A 37 -9.79 -0.09 -7.56
CA CYS A 37 -10.14 1.15 -8.30
C CYS A 37 -8.94 2.06 -8.62
N GLY A 38 -7.72 1.69 -8.23
CA GLY A 38 -6.50 2.44 -8.46
C GLY A 38 -5.31 1.86 -7.69
N SER A 39 -4.09 2.18 -8.10
CA SER A 39 -2.86 1.72 -7.44
C SER A 39 -1.92 2.89 -7.17
N ILE A 40 -1.55 3.03 -5.90
CA ILE A 40 -0.65 4.07 -5.42
C ILE A 40 0.56 3.42 -4.75
N ARG A 41 1.66 4.15 -4.70
CA ARG A 41 2.88 3.73 -4.03
C ARG A 41 3.28 4.71 -2.94
N TYR A 42 3.99 4.16 -1.96
CA TYR A 42 4.74 4.88 -0.95
C TYR A 42 6.13 4.26 -0.85
N THR A 43 7.11 5.07 -0.49
CA THR A 43 8.38 4.53 -0.01
C THR A 43 8.26 4.18 1.48
N ALA A 44 8.98 3.16 1.93
CA ALA A 44 9.01 2.82 3.36
C ALA A 44 9.54 3.98 4.22
N GLY A 45 10.42 4.83 3.68
CA GLY A 45 10.89 6.06 4.35
C GLY A 45 9.75 7.04 4.63
N GLN A 46 8.92 7.34 3.63
CA GLN A 46 7.75 8.22 3.80
C GLN A 46 6.77 7.74 4.87
N LEU A 47 6.59 6.42 4.99
CA LEU A 47 5.72 5.82 6.00
C LEU A 47 6.34 5.92 7.40
N ARG A 48 7.64 5.64 7.53
CA ARG A 48 8.38 5.74 8.80
C ARG A 48 8.43 7.17 9.34
N GLU A 49 8.58 8.16 8.47
CA GLU A 49 8.49 9.59 8.84
C GLU A 49 7.13 9.97 9.46
N LEU A 50 6.06 9.25 9.10
CA LEU A 50 4.73 9.43 9.69
C LEU A 50 4.56 8.67 11.01
N GLY A 51 5.61 8.02 11.52
CA GLY A 51 5.56 7.16 12.69
C GLY A 51 4.87 5.81 12.42
N LEU A 52 4.69 5.43 11.15
CA LEU A 52 4.13 4.13 10.78
C LEU A 52 5.23 3.08 10.72
N GLN A 53 4.89 1.85 11.08
CA GLN A 53 5.76 0.69 10.97
C GLN A 53 5.44 -0.06 9.68
N VAL A 54 6.46 -0.57 9.01
CA VAL A 54 6.32 -1.36 7.78
C VAL A 54 7.04 -2.67 8.01
N GLY A 55 6.36 -3.80 7.75
CA GLY A 55 6.95 -5.12 7.93
C GLY A 55 6.63 -6.08 6.80
N PHE A 56 7.41 -7.15 6.80
CA PHE A 56 7.24 -8.30 5.93
C PHE A 56 6.34 -9.31 6.62
N GLU A 57 5.23 -9.67 5.99
CA GLU A 57 4.24 -10.60 6.53
C GLU A 57 3.68 -11.43 5.37
N PRO A 58 4.45 -12.38 4.80
CA PRO A 58 3.99 -13.15 3.65
C PRO A 58 2.68 -13.89 3.99
N LEU A 59 1.74 -13.90 3.07
CA LEU A 59 0.47 -14.61 3.21
C LEU A 59 0.57 -15.97 2.55
N GLU A 60 0.21 -17.01 3.30
CA GLU A 60 0.00 -18.36 2.76
C GLU A 60 -1.33 -18.42 1.98
N GLU A 61 -1.54 -19.52 1.25
CA GLU A 61 -2.80 -19.74 0.55
C GLU A 61 -3.93 -20.00 1.56
N GLU A 62 -4.98 -19.20 1.51
CA GLU A 62 -6.17 -19.34 2.36
C GLU A 62 -7.42 -19.10 1.51
N HIS A 63 -8.21 -20.13 1.24
CA HIS A 63 -9.42 -20.00 0.43
C HIS A 63 -10.34 -18.88 0.94
N PRO A 64 -10.77 -17.91 0.08
CA PRO A 64 -10.68 -17.89 -1.38
C PRO A 64 -9.48 -17.11 -1.96
N HIS A 65 -8.48 -16.78 -1.17
CA HIS A 65 -7.34 -15.94 -1.51
C HIS A 65 -6.08 -16.77 -1.85
N PRO A 66 -5.40 -16.47 -2.97
CA PRO A 66 -4.12 -17.10 -3.29
C PRO A 66 -3.03 -16.62 -2.31
N ALA A 67 -1.96 -17.41 -2.19
CA ALA A 67 -0.76 -16.99 -1.46
C ALA A 67 -0.20 -15.67 -2.02
N ASN A 68 0.34 -14.84 -1.13
CA ASN A 68 1.09 -13.65 -1.49
C ASN A 68 2.42 -13.62 -0.71
N PRO A 69 3.50 -14.20 -1.28
CA PRO A 69 4.81 -14.24 -0.63
C PRO A 69 5.47 -12.86 -0.54
N TYR A 70 4.94 -11.85 -1.23
CA TYR A 70 5.45 -10.49 -1.26
C TYR A 70 4.61 -9.52 -0.42
N HIS A 71 3.64 -10.06 0.33
CA HIS A 71 2.81 -9.28 1.22
C HIS A 71 3.64 -8.67 2.35
N GLY A 72 3.34 -7.41 2.62
CA GLY A 72 3.73 -6.71 3.82
C GLY A 72 2.55 -6.02 4.44
N GLU A 73 2.77 -5.44 5.61
CA GLU A 73 1.74 -4.68 6.29
C GLU A 73 2.32 -3.39 6.88
N VAL A 74 1.47 -2.37 6.89
CA VAL A 74 1.77 -1.07 7.51
C VAL A 74 0.92 -0.92 8.78
N TRP A 75 1.57 -0.74 9.92
CA TRP A 75 0.91 -0.54 11.22
C TRP A 75 1.07 0.88 11.74
N GLY A 76 0.08 1.32 12.52
CA GLY A 76 0.10 2.57 13.24
C GLY A 76 -1.30 3.03 13.62
N ASP A 77 -1.40 4.21 14.24
CA ASP A 77 -2.67 4.74 14.71
C ASP A 77 -3.58 5.25 13.59
N PHE A 78 -3.02 5.52 12.40
CA PHE A 78 -3.69 6.13 11.26
C PHE A 78 -4.63 7.28 11.68
N ASN A 79 -4.14 8.18 12.54
CA ASN A 79 -4.94 9.30 13.02
C ASN A 79 -5.26 10.30 11.88
N LYS A 80 -6.12 11.28 12.14
CA LYS A 80 -6.58 12.23 11.10
C LYS A 80 -5.43 12.94 10.38
N GLU A 81 -4.37 13.31 11.11
CA GLU A 81 -3.20 13.97 10.53
C GLU A 81 -2.38 13.00 9.69
N GLN A 82 -2.11 11.78 10.18
CA GLN A 82 -1.42 10.73 9.40
C GLN A 82 -2.18 10.40 8.12
N GLN A 83 -3.51 10.27 8.17
CA GLN A 83 -4.33 10.03 6.97
C GLN A 83 -4.24 11.17 5.97
N LYS A 84 -4.26 12.43 6.44
CA LYS A 84 -4.08 13.61 5.59
C LYS A 84 -2.70 13.60 4.92
N GLN A 85 -1.65 13.31 5.69
CA GLN A 85 -0.29 13.24 5.17
C GLN A 85 -0.10 12.07 4.18
N LEU A 86 -0.70 10.91 4.45
CA LEU A 86 -0.69 9.78 3.50
C LEU A 86 -1.29 10.20 2.17
N ARG A 87 -2.49 10.82 2.14
CA ARG A 87 -3.08 11.31 0.88
C ARG A 87 -2.19 12.32 0.17
N ALA A 88 -1.56 13.24 0.92
CA ALA A 88 -0.66 14.24 0.36
C ALA A 88 0.67 13.66 -0.19
N ARG A 89 1.07 12.46 0.26
CA ARG A 89 2.31 11.76 -0.15
C ARG A 89 2.06 10.62 -1.14
N ALA A 90 0.81 10.22 -1.32
CA ALA A 90 0.42 9.19 -2.28
C ALA A 90 0.92 9.57 -3.68
N ALA A 91 1.51 8.61 -4.38
CA ALA A 91 1.89 8.78 -5.78
C ALA A 91 1.28 7.66 -6.60
N TRP A 92 0.83 7.95 -7.81
CA TRP A 92 0.36 6.91 -8.73
C TRP A 92 1.45 5.87 -8.96
N TYR A 93 1.04 4.60 -8.85
CA TYR A 93 1.85 3.47 -9.27
C TYR A 93 1.52 3.07 -10.71
N VAL A 94 0.21 2.98 -10.99
CA VAL A 94 -0.34 2.91 -12.34
C VAL A 94 -1.40 4.01 -12.47
N THR A 95 -1.22 4.90 -13.43
CA THR A 95 -2.16 5.99 -13.70
C THR A 95 -3.42 5.45 -14.36
N MET A 96 -4.55 6.10 -14.09
CA MET A 96 -5.83 5.80 -14.73
C MET A 96 -6.37 7.04 -15.42
N ASP A 97 -6.82 6.89 -16.66
CA ASP A 97 -7.36 8.00 -17.44
C ASP A 97 -8.58 8.62 -16.75
N GLY A 98 -8.55 9.95 -16.60
CA GLY A 98 -9.61 10.70 -15.94
C GLY A 98 -9.66 10.56 -14.42
N VAL A 99 -8.69 9.90 -13.78
CA VAL A 99 -8.62 9.76 -12.31
C VAL A 99 -7.42 10.55 -11.75
N PHE A 100 -7.67 11.33 -10.71
CA PHE A 100 -6.68 12.24 -10.14
C PHE A 100 -6.54 12.06 -8.62
N ILE A 101 -5.34 12.32 -8.11
CA ILE A 101 -5.10 12.49 -6.66
C ILE A 101 -5.38 13.97 -6.34
N LEU A 102 -6.51 14.23 -5.68
CA LEU A 102 -7.01 15.59 -5.43
C LEU A 102 -5.98 16.48 -4.71
N GLU A 103 -5.26 15.93 -3.73
CA GLU A 103 -4.22 16.64 -2.97
C GLU A 103 -3.02 17.08 -3.82
N GLN A 104 -2.82 16.48 -5.00
CA GLN A 104 -1.77 16.90 -5.94
C GLN A 104 -2.27 17.97 -6.92
N MET A 105 -3.56 17.97 -7.26
CA MET A 105 -4.14 19.00 -8.12
C MET A 105 -4.11 20.38 -7.44
N ALA A 106 -4.39 20.45 -6.14
CA ALA A 106 -4.42 21.70 -5.38
C ALA A 106 -3.04 22.37 -5.16
N LYS A 107 -1.94 21.73 -5.58
CA LYS A 107 -0.57 22.30 -5.50
C LYS A 107 -0.06 22.81 -6.85
N ALA A 108 -0.81 22.61 -7.93
CA ALA A 108 -0.42 23.00 -9.29
C ALA A 108 -0.96 24.38 -9.71
N GLU A 109 -1.66 25.07 -8.80
CA GLU A 109 -2.11 26.47 -8.92
C GLU A 109 -1.30 27.37 -7.99
#